data_AF-A0A6V7YDW2-F1
#
_entry.id   AF-A0A6V7YDW2-F1
#
_cell.length_a   1.000
_cell.length_b   1.000
_cell.length_c   1.000
_cell.angle_alpha   90.00
_cell.angle_beta   90.00
_cell.angle_gamma   90.00
#
_symmetry.space_group_name_H-M   'P 1'
#
loop_
_entity.id
_entity.type
_entity.pdbx_description
1 polymer ?
#
loop_
_entity_poly.entity_id
_entity_poly.type
_entity_poly.pdbx_seq_one_letter_code
_entity_poly.pdbx_strand_id
1 'polypeptide(L)'
;MILAKYMDIESGPLWENCREPGFCYSVSLTAEIDEGTLTLELYDCSDLKSAFNAARQTMNDVLSSELNNELFAAAQQKLIGELVNNECTFRSASSNAILSTFQGLSPNFLKYVHYLL
;
A
#
# COMPACT_ATOMS: atom_id res chain seq x y z
N MET A 1 0.65 -2.53 6.26
CA MET A 1 0.41 -2.84 4.83
C MET A 1 -1.02 -2.60 4.38
N ILE A 2 -2.04 -3.28 4.93
CA ILE A 2 -3.43 -3.17 4.43
C ILE A 2 -3.96 -1.74 4.45
N LEU A 3 -3.79 -0.99 5.56
CA LEU A 3 -4.25 0.40 5.63
C LEU A 3 -3.55 1.31 4.60
N ALA A 4 -2.27 1.06 4.30
CA ALA A 4 -1.56 1.80 3.25
C ALA A 4 -2.18 1.50 1.88
N LYS A 5 -2.54 0.24 1.61
CA LYS A 5 -3.26 -0.16 0.38
C LYS A 5 -4.67 0.40 0.30
N TYR A 6 -5.36 0.51 1.43
CA TYR A 6 -6.66 1.16 1.51
C TYR A 6 -6.60 2.63 1.09
N MET A 7 -5.55 3.35 1.53
CA MET A 7 -5.33 4.74 1.17
C MET A 7 -4.93 4.93 -0.31
N ASP A 8 -4.14 4.00 -0.84
CA ASP A 8 -3.43 4.06 -2.13
C ASP A 8 -4.18 3.37 -3.30
N ILE A 9 -5.32 2.73 -3.07
CA ILE A 9 -6.08 2.12 -4.17
C ILE A 9 -6.59 3.20 -5.15
N GLU A 10 -6.75 2.85 -6.42
CA GLU A 10 -7.40 3.74 -7.39
C GLU A 10 -8.80 4.07 -6.90
N SER A 11 -9.18 5.36 -6.94
CA SER A 11 -10.42 5.86 -6.31
C SER A 11 -10.48 5.63 -4.79
N GLY A 12 -9.33 5.43 -4.13
CA GLY A 12 -9.21 5.44 -2.68
C GLY A 12 -9.08 6.85 -2.11
N PRO A 13 -9.01 7.00 -0.77
CA PRO A 13 -9.05 8.29 -0.10
C PRO A 13 -7.99 9.28 -0.60
N LEU A 14 -6.74 8.84 -0.79
CA LEU A 14 -5.68 9.73 -1.26
C LEU A 14 -5.90 10.13 -2.72
N TRP A 15 -6.37 9.22 -3.56
CA TRP A 15 -6.70 9.51 -4.94
C TRP A 15 -7.78 10.58 -5.04
N GLU A 16 -8.91 10.37 -4.36
CA GLU A 16 -10.06 11.27 -4.34
C GLU A 16 -9.72 12.66 -3.80
N ASN A 17 -8.87 12.75 -2.77
CA ASN A 17 -8.62 14.02 -2.09
C ASN A 17 -7.35 14.75 -2.56
N CYS A 18 -6.42 14.08 -3.23
CA CYS A 18 -5.19 14.71 -3.73
C CYS A 18 -5.17 14.81 -5.26
N ARG A 19 -5.48 13.71 -5.97
CA ARG A 19 -5.38 13.65 -7.43
C ARG A 19 -6.61 14.24 -8.12
N GLU A 20 -7.81 13.85 -7.72
CA GLU A 20 -9.04 14.34 -8.39
C GLU A 20 -9.18 15.87 -8.37
N PRO A 21 -8.82 16.58 -7.28
CA PRO A 21 -8.83 18.04 -7.26
C PRO A 21 -7.71 18.66 -8.13
N GLY A 22 -6.76 17.86 -8.60
CA GLY A 22 -5.67 18.28 -9.48
C GLY A 22 -4.44 18.83 -8.75
N PHE A 23 -4.26 18.58 -7.44
CA PHE A 23 -3.09 19.06 -6.70
C PHE A 23 -1.80 18.32 -7.06
N CYS A 24 -1.91 17.04 -7.44
CA CYS A 24 -0.82 16.20 -7.92
C CYS A 24 -1.30 15.18 -8.94
N TYR A 25 -0.41 14.77 -9.85
CA TYR A 25 -0.72 13.72 -10.80
C TYR A 25 -0.85 12.35 -10.12
N SER A 26 0.01 12.05 -9.16
CA SER A 26 -0.04 10.79 -8.42
C SER A 26 0.29 11.01 -6.95
N VAL A 27 -0.33 10.20 -6.11
CA VAL A 27 -0.09 10.12 -4.68
C VAL A 27 0.02 8.65 -4.32
N SER A 28 1.00 8.28 -3.50
CA SER A 28 1.13 6.91 -3.01
C SER A 28 1.51 6.87 -1.54
N LEU A 29 1.08 5.81 -0.86
CA LEU A 29 1.45 5.52 0.52
C LEU A 29 1.99 4.09 0.61
N THR A 30 3.28 3.96 0.88
CA THR A 30 3.97 2.68 0.94
C THR A 30 4.47 2.41 2.35
N ALA A 31 4.28 1.18 2.83
CA ALA A 31 4.79 0.71 4.12
C ALA A 31 5.97 -0.24 3.87
N GLU A 32 7.17 0.21 4.21
CA GLU A 32 8.42 -0.55 4.12
C GLU A 32 8.63 -1.28 5.45
N ILE A 33 8.19 -2.54 5.55
CA ILE A 33 8.21 -3.27 6.84
C ILE A 33 9.63 -3.46 7.36
N ASP A 34 10.56 -3.81 6.47
CA ASP A 34 11.95 -4.11 6.84
C ASP A 34 12.68 -2.88 7.39
N GLU A 35 12.33 -1.69 6.90
CA GLU A 35 12.90 -0.41 7.35
C GLU A 35 12.12 0.21 8.52
N GLY A 36 10.91 -0.27 8.80
CA GLY A 36 10.01 0.33 9.78
C GLY A 36 9.53 1.73 9.39
N THR A 37 9.48 2.02 8.08
CA THR A 37 9.13 3.35 7.55
C THR A 37 7.79 3.34 6.81
N LEU A 38 7.16 4.50 6.78
CA LEU A 38 5.98 4.79 5.97
C LEU A 38 6.32 5.96 5.07
N THR A 39 6.22 5.76 3.76
CA THR A 39 6.60 6.74 2.75
C THR A 39 5.35 7.25 2.05
N LEU A 40 5.11 8.56 2.17
CA LEU A 40 4.15 9.29 1.35
C LEU A 40 4.89 9.91 0.17
N GLU A 41 4.49 9.55 -1.04
CA GLU A 41 5.01 10.14 -2.27
C GLU A 41 3.94 11.00 -2.93
N LEU A 42 4.30 12.23 -3.28
CA LEU A 42 3.47 13.15 -4.06
C LEU A 42 4.21 13.46 -5.35
N TYR A 43 3.71 12.93 -6.46
CA TYR A 43 4.38 12.97 -7.75
C TYR A 43 3.71 13.97 -8.70
N ASP A 44 4.54 14.77 -9.36
CA ASP A 44 4.16 15.82 -10.30
C ASP A 44 3.05 16.73 -9.74
N CYS A 45 3.42 17.48 -8.69
CA CYS A 45 2.51 18.36 -7.98
C CYS A 45 2.37 19.71 -8.71
N SER A 46 1.13 20.07 -9.04
CA SER A 46 0.80 21.42 -9.48
C SER A 46 0.81 22.40 -8.28
N ASP A 47 0.40 21.92 -7.09
CA ASP A 47 0.46 22.62 -5.82
C ASP A 47 0.85 21.65 -4.69
N LEU A 48 2.15 21.61 -4.39
CA LEU A 48 2.71 20.75 -3.35
C LEU A 48 2.13 21.03 -1.96
N LYS A 49 1.86 22.30 -1.63
CA LYS A 49 1.37 22.67 -0.30
C LYS A 49 -0.05 22.17 -0.10
N SER A 50 -0.90 22.35 -1.10
CA SER A 50 -2.28 21.85 -1.07
C SER A 50 -2.31 20.33 -1.09
N ALA A 51 -1.50 19.68 -1.94
CA ALA A 51 -1.38 18.21 -1.97
C ALA A 51 -0.97 17.62 -0.62
N PHE A 52 0.05 18.18 0.02
CA PHE A 52 0.51 17.71 1.33
C PHE A 52 -0.54 17.91 2.43
N ASN A 53 -1.19 19.08 2.47
CA ASN A 53 -2.23 19.35 3.46
C ASN A 53 -3.45 18.45 3.26
N ALA A 54 -3.86 18.21 2.01
CA ALA A 54 -4.94 17.30 1.68
C ALA A 54 -4.61 15.88 2.12
N ALA A 55 -3.44 15.34 1.73
CA ALA A 55 -3.00 14.00 2.13
C ALA A 55 -2.98 13.85 3.67
N ARG A 56 -2.44 14.84 4.39
CA ARG A 56 -2.42 14.84 5.86
C ARG A 56 -3.83 14.84 6.45
N GLN A 57 -4.73 15.65 5.92
CA GLN A 57 -6.11 15.73 6.40
C GLN A 57 -6.84 14.39 6.16
N THR A 58 -6.76 13.86 4.94
CA THR A 58 -7.33 12.56 4.57
C THR A 58 -6.85 11.44 5.50
N MET A 59 -5.55 11.40 5.82
CA MET A 59 -5.03 10.40 6.76
C MET A 59 -5.67 10.52 8.15
N ASN A 60 -5.83 11.73 8.68
CA ASN A 60 -6.49 11.93 9.98
C ASN A 60 -7.98 11.57 9.93
N ASP A 61 -8.67 11.91 8.84
CA ASP A 61 -10.09 11.65 8.67
C ASP A 61 -10.35 10.14 8.68
N VAL A 62 -9.61 9.38 7.88
CA VAL A 62 -9.72 7.91 7.83
C VAL A 62 -9.37 7.25 9.17
N LEU A 63 -8.44 7.81 9.94
CA LEU A 63 -8.13 7.29 11.29
C LEU A 63 -9.23 7.58 12.32
N SER A 64 -10.05 8.60 12.06
CA SER A 64 -11.14 9.02 12.95
C SER A 64 -12.51 8.45 12.58
N SER A 65 -12.67 7.95 11.35
CA SER A 65 -13.92 7.43 10.79
C SER A 65 -13.96 5.91 10.73
N GLU A 66 -15.16 5.35 10.57
CA GLU A 66 -15.30 3.94 10.20
C GLU A 66 -14.79 3.71 8.76
N LEU A 67 -14.12 2.59 8.53
CA LEU A 67 -13.61 2.23 7.20
C LEU A 67 -14.76 1.73 6.32
N ASN A 68 -14.77 2.19 5.07
CA ASN A 68 -15.66 1.61 4.06
C ASN A 68 -15.31 0.14 3.81
N ASN A 69 -16.27 -0.76 4.07
CA ASN A 69 -16.09 -2.22 3.96
C ASN A 69 -15.77 -2.70 2.54
N GLU A 70 -16.37 -2.11 1.51
CA GLU A 70 -16.13 -2.50 0.12
C GLU A 70 -14.72 -2.11 -0.31
N LEU A 71 -14.31 -0.88 0.03
CA LEU A 71 -12.96 -0.41 -0.25
C LEU A 71 -11.90 -1.18 0.54
N PHE A 72 -12.23 -1.57 1.78
CA PHE A 72 -11.37 -2.42 2.59
C PHE A 72 -11.20 -3.81 1.98
N ALA A 73 -12.26 -4.43 1.49
CA ALA A 73 -12.19 -5.70 0.77
C ALA A 73 -11.35 -5.58 -0.52
N ALA A 74 -11.50 -4.48 -1.27
CA ALA A 74 -10.69 -4.21 -2.45
C ALA A 74 -9.20 -4.04 -2.07
N ALA A 75 -8.88 -3.36 -0.97
CA ALA A 75 -7.51 -3.22 -0.48
C ALA A 75 -6.89 -4.56 -0.06
N GLN A 76 -7.67 -5.46 0.53
CA GLN A 76 -7.23 -6.83 0.81
C GLN A 76 -6.89 -7.59 -0.48
N GLN A 77 -7.76 -7.52 -1.48
CA GLN A 77 -7.54 -8.17 -2.78
C GLN A 77 -6.31 -7.60 -3.50
N LYS A 78 -6.11 -6.28 -3.48
CA LYS A 78 -4.91 -5.62 -4.02
C LYS A 78 -3.65 -6.14 -3.33
N LEU A 79 -3.65 -6.20 -1.99
CA LEU A 79 -2.50 -6.71 -1.24
C LEU A 79 -2.19 -8.18 -1.58
N ILE A 80 -3.21 -9.03 -1.64
CA ILE A 80 -3.04 -10.44 -2.02
C ILE A 80 -2.45 -10.53 -3.42
N GLY A 81 -3.01 -9.79 -4.38
CA GLY A 81 -2.51 -9.76 -5.76
C GLY A 81 -1.04 -9.34 -5.84
N GLU A 82 -0.63 -8.34 -5.08
CA GLU A 82 0.78 -7.91 -5.00
C GLU A 82 1.68 -9.00 -4.42
N LEU A 83 1.26 -9.66 -3.33
CA LEU A 83 2.04 -10.76 -2.73
C LEU A 83 2.21 -11.93 -3.70
N VAL A 84 1.16 -12.29 -4.45
CA VAL A 84 1.21 -13.34 -5.47
C VAL A 84 2.11 -12.93 -6.64
N ASN A 85 1.97 -11.70 -7.12
CA ASN A 85 2.80 -11.17 -8.21
C ASN A 85 4.29 -11.12 -7.82
N ASN A 86 4.60 -10.86 -6.55
CA ASN A 86 5.97 -10.90 -6.04
C ASN A 86 6.61 -12.30 -6.10
N GLU A 87 5.83 -13.38 -6.27
CA GLU A 87 6.31 -14.76 -6.42
C GLU A 87 6.02 -15.38 -7.79
N CYS A 88 5.52 -14.61 -8.77
CA CYS A 88 5.02 -15.16 -10.04
C CYS A 88 6.10 -15.76 -10.97
N THR A 89 7.38 -15.44 -10.75
CA THR A 89 8.49 -15.96 -11.56
C THR A 89 9.48 -16.76 -10.72
N PHE A 90 10.17 -17.72 -11.34
CA PHE A 90 11.24 -18.46 -10.67
C PHE A 90 12.30 -17.53 -10.05
N ARG A 91 12.65 -16.43 -10.75
CA ARG A 91 13.62 -15.45 -10.27
C ARG A 91 13.13 -14.73 -9.01
N SER A 92 11.89 -14.23 -9.03
CA SER A 92 11.32 -13.49 -7.88
C SER A 92 11.08 -14.41 -6.69
N ALA A 93 10.51 -15.59 -6.91
CA ALA A 93 10.33 -16.61 -5.87
C ALA A 93 11.67 -17.05 -5.24
N SER A 94 12.71 -17.29 -6.04
CA SER A 94 14.04 -17.65 -5.53
C SER A 94 14.68 -16.51 -4.73
N SER A 95 14.53 -15.26 -5.19
CA SER A 95 15.07 -14.09 -4.49
C SER A 95 14.39 -13.91 -3.13
N ASN A 96 13.06 -14.06 -3.06
CA ASN A 96 12.30 -13.96 -1.82
C ASN A 96 12.63 -15.10 -0.85
N ALA A 97 12.85 -16.33 -1.33
CA ALA A 97 13.26 -17.45 -0.49
C ALA A 97 14.64 -17.23 0.16
N ILE A 98 15.58 -16.67 -0.61
CA ILE A 98 16.91 -16.29 -0.09
C ILE A 98 16.77 -15.17 0.94
N LEU A 99 16.02 -14.10 0.63
CA LEU A 99 15.79 -12.99 1.56
C LEU A 99 15.14 -13.46 2.87
N SER A 100 14.11 -14.30 2.77
CA SER A 100 13.41 -14.88 3.93
C SER A 100 14.37 -15.65 4.85
N THR A 101 15.34 -16.36 4.25
CA THR A 101 16.37 -17.07 5.02
C THR A 101 17.25 -16.10 5.80
N PHE A 102 17.66 -14.98 5.20
CA PHE A 102 18.43 -13.94 5.89
C PHE A 102 17.64 -13.23 6.99
N GLN A 103 16.34 -13.06 6.79
CA GLN A 103 15.42 -12.47 7.77
C GLN A 103 15.06 -13.45 8.92
N GLY A 104 15.50 -14.71 8.85
CA GLY A 104 15.13 -15.73 9.83
C GLY A 104 13.66 -16.18 9.73
N LEU A 105 13.01 -15.91 8.60
CA LEU A 105 11.63 -16.30 8.33
C LEU A 105 11.59 -17.72 7.76
N SER A 106 10.48 -18.41 8.00
CA SER A 106 10.25 -19.75 7.42
C SER A 106 10.26 -19.67 5.89
N PRO A 107 10.83 -20.65 5.18
CA PRO A 107 10.74 -20.74 3.71
C PRO A 107 9.31 -20.79 3.18
N ASN A 108 8.33 -21.09 4.03
CA ASN A 108 6.91 -21.14 3.71
C ASN A 108 6.14 -19.92 4.23
N PHE A 109 6.81 -18.89 4.77
CA PHE A 109 6.16 -17.71 5.35
C PHE A 109 5.12 -17.09 4.41
N LEU A 110 5.49 -16.86 3.15
CA LEU A 110 4.58 -16.32 2.12
C LEU A 110 3.56 -17.35 1.62
N LYS A 111 3.86 -18.65 1.67
CA LYS A 111 2.91 -19.72 1.30
C LYS A 111 1.75 -19.86 2.27
N TYR A 112 1.93 -19.56 3.56
CA TYR A 112 0.82 -19.60 4.52
C TYR A 112 -0.18 -18.45 4.32
N VAL A 113 0.25 -17.35 3.69
CA VAL A 113 -0.66 -16.25 3.33
C VAL A 113 -1.71 -16.71 2.31
N HIS A 114 -1.37 -17.68 1.46
CA HIS A 114 -2.32 -18.31 0.53
C HIS A 114 -3.39 -19.20 1.19
N TYR A 115 -3.16 -19.69 2.42
CA TYR A 115 -4.06 -20.62 3.12
C TYR A 115 -4.90 -19.99 4.22
N LEU A 116 -4.64 -18.72 4.57
CA LEU A 116 -5.30 -18.00 5.66
C LEU A 116 -6.44 -17.08 5.20
N LEU A 117 -6.87 -17.22 3.94
CA LEU A 117 -7.97 -16.52 3.29
C LEU A 117 -8.80 -17.51 2.48
#